data_AF-A0A7K3NRY4-F1
#
_entry.id   AF-A0A7K3NRY4-F1
#
_cell.length_a   1.000
_cell.length_b   1.000
_cell.length_c   1.000
_cell.angle_alpha   90.00
_cell.angle_beta   90.00
_cell.angle_gamma   90.00
#
_symmetry.space_group_name_H-M   'P 1'
#
loop_
_entity.id
_entity.type
_entity.pdbx_description
1 polymer ?
#
loop_
_entity_poly.entity_id
_entity_poly.type
_entity_poly.pdbx_seq_one_letter_code
_entity_poly.pdbx_strand_id
1 'polypeptide(L)'
;MEFRDIFNTTRATIESGNWNPYLGISINNKYFTPENIAAFASWGAQHCRDGFALLVVDILQRINNEVFDKANVEKAISKAFRQSDVILDSCRQALATLPAADREKVVILEWPDIMDAAYFHNTRIVFDNFQNNEVNN
;
A
#
# COMPACT_ATOMS: atom_id res chain seq x y z
N MET A 1 3.84 18.02 -3.37
CA MET A 1 2.65 17.38 -2.77
C MET A 1 2.10 18.31 -1.70
N GLU A 2 0.78 18.44 -1.57
CA GLU A 2 0.13 19.29 -0.55
C GLU A 2 -0.71 18.42 0.39
N PHE A 3 -0.57 18.61 1.70
CA PHE A 3 -1.42 17.92 2.69
C PHE A 3 -2.75 18.63 2.83
N ARG A 4 -3.84 17.90 2.57
CA ARG A 4 -5.21 18.40 2.81
C ARG A 4 -5.68 18.08 4.22
N ASP A 5 -5.42 16.85 4.67
CA ASP A 5 -5.85 16.34 5.98
C ASP A 5 -4.67 15.65 6.68
N ILE A 6 -4.58 15.82 8.00
CA ILE A 6 -3.57 15.18 8.85
C ILE A 6 -4.31 14.58 10.05
N PHE A 7 -4.09 13.30 10.33
CA PHE A 7 -4.75 12.57 11.41
C PHE A 7 -3.75 12.13 12.48
N ASN A 8 -4.04 12.44 13.75
CA ASN A 8 -3.25 12.04 14.93
C ASN A 8 -1.72 12.34 14.84
N THR A 9 -1.32 13.34 14.05
CA THR A 9 0.08 13.77 13.92
C THR A 9 0.13 15.25 13.49
N THR A 10 1.34 15.80 13.31
CA THR A 10 1.54 17.17 12.81
C THR A 10 2.37 17.18 11.53
N ARG A 11 2.24 18.24 10.74
CA ARG A 11 3.09 18.49 9.57
C ARG A 11 4.58 18.47 9.94
N ALA A 12 4.96 19.14 11.02
CA ALA A 12 6.35 19.17 11.49
C ALA A 12 6.88 17.76 11.83
N THR A 13 6.04 16.90 12.42
CA THR A 13 6.38 15.50 12.68
C THR A 13 6.61 14.73 11.38
N ILE A 14 5.71 14.89 10.40
CA ILE A 14 5.84 14.26 9.08
C ILE A 14 7.13 14.73 8.39
N GLU A 15 7.36 16.04 8.35
CA GLU A 15 8.49 16.67 7.67
C GLU A 15 9.84 16.43 8.38
N SER A 16 9.82 16.00 9.65
CA SER A 16 11.04 15.67 10.40
C SER A 16 11.83 14.49 9.85
N GLY A 17 11.22 13.66 8.99
CA GLY A 17 11.88 12.50 8.40
C GLY A 17 12.24 11.38 9.38
N ASN A 18 11.69 11.39 10.60
CA ASN A 18 12.05 10.42 11.65
C ASN A 18 11.33 9.06 11.55
N TRP A 19 10.64 8.79 10.44
CA TRP A 19 9.78 7.63 10.24
C TRP A 19 9.92 7.12 8.79
N ASN A 20 9.46 5.90 8.54
CA ASN A 20 9.50 5.28 7.22
C ASN A 20 8.05 5.19 6.69
N PRO A 21 7.63 6.08 5.77
CA PRO A 21 6.28 6.07 5.24
C PRO A 21 6.07 4.93 4.25
N TYR A 22 4.80 4.62 3.98
CA TYR A 22 4.42 3.79 2.84
C TYR A 22 3.22 4.39 2.12
N LEU A 23 3.11 4.09 0.82
CA LEU A 23 1.93 4.34 0.01
C LEU A 23 1.22 3.01 -0.26
N GLY A 24 0.02 2.85 0.29
CA GLY A 24 -0.87 1.76 -0.07
C GLY A 24 -1.52 2.02 -1.43
N ILE A 25 -1.36 1.09 -2.37
CA ILE A 25 -1.86 1.18 -3.74
C ILE A 25 -2.96 0.13 -3.94
N SER A 26 -4.19 0.62 -4.08
CA SER A 26 -5.33 -0.22 -4.46
C SER A 26 -5.32 -0.46 -5.97
N ILE A 27 -5.28 -1.73 -6.39
CA ILE A 27 -4.98 -2.08 -7.79
C ILE A 27 -6.00 -1.63 -8.85
N ASN A 28 -7.22 -1.25 -8.43
CA ASN A 28 -8.27 -0.74 -9.33
C ASN A 28 -8.45 0.79 -9.28
N ASN A 29 -7.60 1.50 -8.56
CA ASN A 29 -7.69 2.96 -8.49
C ASN A 29 -6.90 3.62 -9.63
N LYS A 30 -7.63 4.22 -10.57
CA LYS A 30 -7.09 4.91 -11.76
C LYS A 30 -6.19 6.11 -11.45
N TYR A 31 -6.18 6.58 -10.20
CA TYR A 31 -5.29 7.65 -9.78
C TYR A 31 -3.81 7.22 -9.81
N PHE A 32 -3.51 5.93 -9.63
CA PHE A 32 -2.14 5.43 -9.57
C PHE A 32 -1.54 5.22 -10.96
N THR A 33 -1.36 6.31 -11.70
CA THR A 33 -0.55 6.36 -12.91
C THR A 33 0.94 6.42 -12.55
N PRO A 34 1.87 6.06 -13.47
CA PRO A 34 3.31 6.16 -13.22
C PRO A 34 3.75 7.55 -12.74
N GLU A 35 3.17 8.62 -13.27
CA GLU A 35 3.50 10.01 -12.92
C GLU A 35 3.10 10.33 -11.47
N ASN A 36 1.90 9.92 -11.07
CA ASN A 36 1.43 10.13 -9.71
C ASN A 36 2.24 9.28 -8.72
N ILE A 37 2.50 8.02 -9.05
CA ILE A 37 3.35 7.14 -8.21
C ILE A 37 4.75 7.75 -8.06
N ALA A 38 5.35 8.27 -9.13
CA ALA A 38 6.66 8.91 -9.07
C ALA A 38 6.66 10.13 -8.15
N ALA A 39 5.59 10.95 -8.20
CA ALA A 39 5.46 12.10 -7.31
C ALA A 39 5.40 11.69 -5.82
N PHE A 40 4.66 10.62 -5.48
CA PHE A 40 4.65 10.10 -4.12
C PHE A 40 5.97 9.47 -3.71
N ALA A 41 6.60 8.69 -4.60
CA ALA A 41 7.86 8.02 -4.33
C ALA A 41 9.00 9.03 -4.11
N SER A 42 9.08 10.08 -4.92
CA SER A 42 10.05 11.17 -4.71
C SER A 42 9.79 11.90 -3.39
N TRP A 43 8.53 12.23 -3.09
CA TRP A 43 8.19 12.86 -1.81
C TRP A 43 8.56 11.95 -0.62
N GLY A 44 8.21 10.66 -0.69
CA GLY A 44 8.51 9.69 0.35
C GLY A 44 10.02 9.49 0.58
N ALA A 45 10.80 9.38 -0.49
CA ALA A 45 12.26 9.23 -0.42
C ALA A 45 12.96 10.43 0.26
N GLN A 46 12.39 11.63 0.13
CA GLN A 46 12.90 12.86 0.74
C GLN A 46 12.49 13.03 2.21
N HIS A 47 11.41 12.37 2.65
CA HIS A 47 10.83 12.53 3.99
C HIS A 47 10.82 11.24 4.80
N CYS A 48 11.59 10.24 4.38
CA CYS A 48 11.81 9.00 5.12
C CYS A 48 13.13 9.04 5.88
N ARG A 49 13.20 8.26 6.97
CA ARG A 49 14.44 8.07 7.71
C ARG A 49 15.42 7.20 6.92
N ASP A 50 14.94 6.01 6.55
CA ASP A 50 15.73 4.97 5.90
C ASP A 50 15.16 4.60 4.54
N GLY A 51 13.83 4.50 4.43
CA GLY A 51 13.20 4.07 3.20
C GLY A 51 11.69 4.31 3.15
N PHE A 52 11.15 4.14 1.96
CA PHE A 52 9.75 4.34 1.62
C PHE A 52 9.22 3.13 0.85
N ALA A 53 8.04 2.63 1.23
CA ALA A 53 7.45 1.47 0.57
C ALA A 53 6.27 1.85 -0.34
N LEU A 54 6.27 1.33 -1.56
CA LEU A 54 5.10 1.24 -2.42
C LEU A 54 4.45 -0.12 -2.17
N LEU A 55 3.35 -0.16 -1.41
CA LEU A 55 2.66 -1.40 -1.04
C LEU A 55 1.50 -1.66 -1.99
N VAL A 56 1.65 -2.63 -2.89
CA VAL A 56 0.60 -3.06 -3.82
C VAL A 56 -0.30 -4.08 -3.13
N VAL A 57 -1.57 -3.73 -2.95
CA VAL A 57 -2.54 -4.56 -2.23
C VAL A 57 -3.33 -5.41 -3.24
N ASP A 58 -2.82 -6.60 -3.52
CA ASP A 58 -3.25 -7.47 -4.61
C ASP A 58 -4.30 -8.52 -4.19
N ILE A 59 -3.97 -9.36 -3.20
CA ILE A 59 -4.76 -10.55 -2.85
C ILE A 59 -6.09 -10.21 -2.18
N LEU A 60 -6.18 -9.06 -1.50
CA LEU A 60 -7.44 -8.60 -0.91
C LEU A 60 -8.48 -8.24 -1.99
N GLN A 61 -8.04 -7.86 -3.20
CA GLN A 61 -8.95 -7.56 -4.30
C GLN A 61 -9.68 -8.83 -4.80
N ARG A 62 -9.17 -10.03 -4.49
CA ARG A 62 -9.87 -11.30 -4.74
C ARG A 62 -11.28 -11.28 -4.15
N ILE A 63 -11.42 -10.81 -2.90
CA ILE A 63 -12.71 -10.75 -2.20
C ILE A 63 -13.67 -9.85 -2.97
N ASN A 64 -13.21 -8.70 -3.44
CA ASN A 64 -14.01 -7.79 -4.25
C ASN A 64 -14.46 -8.44 -5.57
N ASN A 65 -13.57 -9.18 -6.24
CA ASN A 65 -13.89 -9.89 -7.48
C ASN A 65 -14.90 -11.03 -7.23
N GLU A 66 -14.82 -11.75 -6.10
CA GLU A 66 -15.79 -12.78 -5.73
C GLU A 66 -17.17 -12.18 -5.42
N VAL A 67 -17.22 -11.11 -4.63
CA VAL A 67 -18.47 -10.52 -4.14
C VAL A 67 -19.18 -9.72 -5.23
N PHE A 68 -18.46 -8.83 -5.92
CA PHE A 68 -19.08 -7.89 -6.87
C PHE A 68 -19.19 -8.48 -8.28
N ASP A 69 -18.19 -9.23 -8.74
CA ASP A 69 -18.20 -9.81 -10.10
C ASP A 69 -18.77 -11.23 -10.14
N LYS A 70 -19.12 -11.80 -8.98
CA LYS A 70 -19.59 -13.20 -8.84
C LYS A 70 -18.61 -14.20 -9.49
N ALA A 71 -17.32 -13.86 -9.51
CA ALA A 71 -16.30 -14.73 -10.04
C ALA A 71 -16.11 -15.93 -9.10
N ASN A 72 -15.84 -17.12 -9.68
CA ASN A 72 -15.35 -18.22 -8.85
C ASN A 72 -13.93 -17.89 -8.34
N VAL A 73 -13.51 -18.58 -7.28
CA VAL A 73 -12.26 -18.28 -6.56
C VAL A 73 -11.05 -18.22 -7.51
N GLU A 74 -10.90 -19.22 -8.39
CA GLU A 74 -9.76 -19.27 -9.33
C GLU A 74 -9.75 -18.08 -10.29
N LYS A 75 -10.90 -17.71 -10.85
CA LYS A 75 -11.02 -16.54 -11.73
C LYS A 75 -10.79 -15.23 -10.98
N ALA A 76 -11.27 -15.14 -9.74
CA ALA A 76 -11.08 -13.96 -8.89
C ALA A 76 -9.59 -13.73 -8.56
N ILE A 77 -8.87 -14.81 -8.24
CA ILE A 77 -7.42 -14.80 -8.01
C ILE A 77 -6.67 -14.40 -9.28
N SER A 78 -6.94 -15.09 -10.39
CA SER A 78 -6.26 -14.81 -11.66
C SER A 78 -6.49 -13.37 -12.13
N LYS A 79 -7.71 -12.83 -11.93
CA LYS A 79 -8.02 -11.43 -12.23
C LYS A 79 -7.25 -10.47 -11.32
N ALA A 80 -7.17 -10.74 -10.01
CA ALA A 80 -6.45 -9.89 -9.07
C ALA A 80 -4.95 -9.81 -9.41
N PHE A 81 -4.30 -10.94 -9.72
CA PHE A 81 -2.89 -10.94 -10.12
C PHE A 81 -2.64 -10.16 -11.41
N ARG A 82 -3.47 -10.36 -12.45
CA ARG A 82 -3.34 -9.57 -13.70
C ARG A 82 -3.50 -8.07 -13.47
N GLN A 83 -4.36 -7.67 -12.54
CA GLN A 83 -4.54 -6.27 -12.16
C GLN A 83 -3.32 -5.75 -11.37
N SER A 84 -2.74 -6.59 -10.51
CA SER A 84 -1.50 -6.28 -9.79
C SER A 84 -0.34 -6.04 -10.74
N ASP A 85 -0.15 -6.91 -11.75
CA ASP A 85 0.94 -6.81 -12.74
C ASP A 85 1.00 -5.42 -13.40
N VAL A 86 -0.16 -4.88 -13.78
CA VAL A 86 -0.27 -3.54 -14.40
C VAL A 86 0.21 -2.43 -13.45
N ILE A 87 -0.10 -2.57 -12.16
CA ILE A 87 0.30 -1.59 -11.15
C ILE A 87 1.77 -1.75 -10.77
N LEU A 88 2.27 -2.98 -10.69
CA LEU A 88 3.69 -3.26 -10.50
C LEU A 88 4.53 -2.67 -11.63
N ASP A 89 4.09 -2.82 -12.88
CA ASP A 89 4.73 -2.19 -14.02
C ASP A 89 4.67 -0.67 -13.94
N SER A 90 3.55 -0.10 -13.50
CA SER A 90 3.43 1.34 -13.28
C SER A 90 4.39 1.84 -12.19
N CYS A 91 4.58 1.06 -11.12
CA CYS A 91 5.57 1.36 -10.07
C CYS A 91 7.00 1.29 -10.62
N ARG A 92 7.34 0.25 -11.40
CA ARG A 92 8.67 0.13 -12.03
C ARG A 92 8.97 1.29 -12.97
N GLN A 93 8.00 1.69 -13.80
CA GLN A 93 8.10 2.85 -14.67
C GLN A 93 8.30 4.14 -13.87
N ALA A 94 7.53 4.34 -12.79
CA ALA A 94 7.68 5.48 -11.90
C ALA A 94 9.11 5.55 -11.32
N LEU A 95 9.62 4.46 -10.75
CA LEU A 95 10.98 4.41 -10.19
C LEU A 95 12.06 4.66 -11.23
N ALA A 96 11.87 4.24 -12.48
CA ALA A 96 12.81 4.49 -13.56
C ALA A 96 13.00 5.98 -13.87
N THR A 97 12.01 6.83 -13.55
CA THR A 97 12.09 8.29 -13.73
C THR A 97 12.75 9.02 -12.56
N LEU A 98 12.90 8.37 -11.41
CA LEU A 98 13.49 8.99 -10.22
C LEU A 98 15.02 9.07 -10.31
N PRO A 99 15.63 10.09 -9.67
CA PRO A 99 17.07 10.11 -9.42
C PRO A 99 17.54 8.84 -8.69
N ALA A 100 18.77 8.40 -8.94
CA ALA A 100 19.30 7.17 -8.35
C ALA A 100 19.25 7.18 -6.81
N ALA A 101 19.61 8.31 -6.19
CA ALA A 101 19.59 8.46 -4.73
C ALA A 101 18.18 8.32 -4.12
N ASP A 102 17.14 8.78 -4.82
CA ASP A 102 15.75 8.61 -4.37
C ASP A 102 15.31 7.16 -4.59
N ARG A 103 15.66 6.58 -5.75
CA ARG A 103 15.30 5.20 -6.11
C ARG A 103 15.82 4.17 -5.12
N GLU A 104 17.05 4.34 -4.62
CA GLU A 104 17.66 3.41 -3.64
C GLU A 104 16.91 3.34 -2.31
N LYS A 105 16.13 4.37 -1.98
CA LYS A 105 15.31 4.41 -0.76
C LYS A 105 13.91 3.83 -0.95
N VAL A 106 13.49 3.53 -2.18
CA VAL A 106 12.13 3.09 -2.46
C VAL A 106 12.09 1.60 -2.75
N VAL A 107 11.24 0.89 -2.02
CA VAL A 107 10.97 -0.54 -2.25
C VAL A 107 9.54 -0.74 -2.72
N ILE A 108 9.35 -1.69 -3.64
CA ILE A 108 8.02 -2.17 -4.03
C ILE A 108 7.77 -3.44 -3.24
N LEU A 109 6.65 -3.49 -2.51
CA LEU A 109 6.21 -4.63 -1.74
C LEU A 109 4.81 -5.03 -2.21
N GLU A 110 4.56 -6.32 -2.29
CA GLU A 110 3.24 -6.89 -2.48
C GLU A 110 2.67 -7.30 -1.10
N TRP A 111 1.36 -7.55 -1.03
CA TRP A 111 0.73 -7.94 0.23
C TRP A 111 1.37 -9.17 0.89
N PRO A 112 1.75 -10.23 0.15
CA PRO A 112 2.42 -11.39 0.75
C PRO A 112 3.77 -11.07 1.42
N ASP A 113 4.47 -10.03 0.96
CA ASP A 113 5.79 -9.66 1.50
C ASP A 113 5.71 -9.13 2.95
N ILE A 114 4.54 -8.65 3.37
CA ILE A 114 4.31 -8.09 4.71
C ILE A 114 3.52 -9.03 5.64
N MET A 115 3.15 -10.22 5.16
CA MET A 115 2.42 -11.22 5.94
C MET A 115 3.37 -12.07 6.80
N ASP A 116 4.03 -11.44 7.76
CA ASP A 116 4.93 -12.09 8.71
C ASP A 116 4.24 -12.53 10.01
N ALA A 117 5.02 -13.07 10.95
CA ALA A 117 4.51 -13.50 12.25
C ALA A 117 3.85 -12.35 13.05
N ALA A 118 4.36 -11.12 12.93
CA ALA A 118 3.79 -9.96 13.60
C ALA A 118 2.45 -9.57 12.97
N TYR A 119 2.34 -9.61 11.64
CA TYR A 119 1.08 -9.42 10.93
C TYR A 119 0.01 -10.41 11.41
N PHE A 120 0.32 -11.71 11.45
CA PHE A 120 -0.65 -12.72 11.88
C PHE A 120 -1.03 -12.56 13.36
N HIS A 121 -0.06 -12.23 14.22
CA HIS A 121 -0.32 -11.94 15.63
C HIS A 121 -1.27 -10.76 15.81
N ASN A 122 -1.00 -9.64 15.14
CA ASN A 122 -1.81 -8.42 15.21
C ASN A 122 -3.21 -8.64 14.61
N THR A 123 -3.28 -9.33 13.48
CA THR A 123 -4.54 -9.71 12.82
C THR A 123 -5.42 -10.53 13.76
N ARG A 124 -4.84 -11.50 14.49
CA ARG A 124 -5.57 -12.28 15.49
C ARG A 124 -6.12 -11.39 16.60
N ILE A 125 -5.33 -10.46 17.15
CA ILE A 125 -5.81 -9.51 18.18
C ILE A 125 -7.00 -8.70 17.67
N VAL A 126 -6.95 -8.23 16.42
CA VAL A 126 -8.05 -7.47 15.81
C VAL A 126 -9.32 -8.34 15.70
N PHE A 127 -9.20 -9.59 15.24
CA PHE A 127 -10.34 -10.50 15.14
C PHE A 127 -10.91 -10.89 16.50
N ASP A 128 -10.05 -11.19 17.49
CA ASP A 128 -10.47 -11.52 18.85
C ASP A 128 -11.25 -10.35 19.48
N ASN A 129 -10.77 -9.12 19.29
CA ASN A 129 -11.49 -7.92 19.77
C ASN A 129 -12.80 -7.70 19.02
N PHE A 130 -12.86 -7.95 17.71
CA PHE A 130 -14.09 -7.82 16.93
C PHE A 130 -15.15 -8.84 17.36
N GLN A 131 -14.75 -10.09 17.63
CA GLN A 131 -15.67 -11.14 18.05
C GLN A 131 -16.17 -10.99 19.49
N ASN A 132 -15.31 -10.50 20.39
CA ASN A 132 -15.59 -10.45 21.82
C ASN A 132 -15.99 -9.07 22.34
N ASN A 133 -15.98 -8.03 21.50
CA ASN A 133 -16.64 -6.78 21.85
C ASN A 133 -18.16 -7.01 21.83
N GLU A 134 -18.72 -7.32 23.00
CA GLU A 134 -20.12 -7.03 23.26
C GLU A 134 -20.30 -5.53 23.05
N VAL A 135 -20.99 -5.16 21.99
CA VAL A 135 -21.46 -3.79 21.80
C VAL A 135 -22.36 -3.50 22.99
N ASN A 136 -21.83 -2.80 24.00
CA ASN A 136 -22.64 -2.15 25.02
C ASN A 136 -23.51 -1.12 24.29
N ASN A 137 -24.65 -1.57 23.78
CA ASN A 137 -25.74 -0.75 23.25
C ASN A 137 -26.47 -0.07 24.40
#